data_AF-A0AA88XW33-F1
#
_entry.id   AF-A0AA88XW33-F1
#
_cell.length_a   1.000
_cell.length_b   1.000
_cell.length_c   1.000
_cell.angle_alpha   90.00
_cell.angle_beta   90.00
_cell.angle_gamma   90.00
#
_symmetry.space_group_name_H-M   'P 1'
#
loop_
_entity.id
_entity.type
_entity.pdbx_description
1 polymer ?
#
loop_
_entity_poly.entity_id
_entity_poly.type
_entity_poly.pdbx_seq_one_letter_code
_entity_poly.pdbx_strand_id
1 'polypeptide(L)'
;MLCVVLTLCLITAAVGDRENLYKGGIITSPLYPSPYPPNQNKEWSFNQTVGKWILTIEDFELEESRACEKDYLEIIGKTEPERICGNLPQESHVTEGPVLVLKFKTDGFKHLRGFKLRITHSFDDADLKAKLEQIKKKNKNAAKAYLVDKETAWDKPWSQVLLYAILAIAVLIFNILLGCFVVGIIKRRREDRQRSLLVRNMQNQLSFTGSTGRRYSRGKMSFSKVPSRQPLSPTFSSQLSPAQINSPTLGIHGGSSYPGRQVFEFPQQHNIMA
;
A
#
# COMPACT_ATOMS: atom_id res chain seq x y z
N MET A 1 4.91 -61.29 46.34
CA MET A 1 4.24 -61.30 45.02
C MET A 1 3.59 -59.98 44.62
N LEU A 2 3.22 -59.06 45.53
CA LEU A 2 2.65 -57.74 45.14
C LEU A 2 3.67 -56.74 44.53
N CYS A 3 4.98 -56.92 44.76
CA CYS A 3 5.99 -55.96 44.30
C CYS A 3 6.34 -56.10 42.80
N VAL A 4 6.07 -57.26 42.19
CA VAL A 4 6.45 -57.56 40.79
C VAL A 4 5.40 -57.07 39.78
N VAL A 5 4.14 -56.88 40.21
CA VAL A 5 3.06 -56.39 39.33
C VAL A 5 3.12 -54.86 39.14
N LEU A 6 3.64 -54.12 40.14
CA LEU A 6 3.79 -52.67 40.06
C LEU A 6 4.94 -52.23 39.12
N THR A 7 5.95 -53.07 38.94
CA THR A 7 7.10 -52.77 38.06
C THR A 7 6.83 -53.02 36.57
N LEU A 8 5.78 -53.78 36.22
CA LEU A 8 5.39 -53.99 34.82
C LEU A 8 4.49 -52.86 34.26
N CYS A 9 3.93 -51.99 35.11
CA CYS A 9 3.07 -50.89 34.68
C CYS A 9 3.85 -49.63 34.26
N LEU A 10 5.16 -49.57 34.53
CA LEU A 10 6.04 -48.44 34.15
C LEU A 10 6.67 -48.60 32.75
N ILE A 11 6.41 -49.70 32.02
CA ILE A 11 6.99 -49.94 30.69
C ILE A 11 6.02 -49.56 29.55
N THR A 12 4.80 -49.08 29.85
CA THR A 12 3.91 -48.56 28.81
C THR A 12 4.10 -47.06 28.60
N ALA A 13 4.42 -46.71 27.35
CA ALA A 13 4.37 -45.39 26.72
C ALA A 13 5.61 -44.50 26.89
N ALA A 14 6.70 -44.89 26.24
CA ALA A 14 7.65 -43.92 25.69
C ALA A 14 8.15 -44.38 24.30
N VAL A 15 7.23 -44.61 23.37
CA VAL A 15 7.52 -44.31 21.96
C VAL A 15 7.29 -42.81 21.82
N GLY A 16 8.37 -42.06 22.05
CA GLY A 16 8.36 -40.61 21.95
C GLY A 16 8.43 -40.19 20.49
N ASP A 17 7.26 -39.93 19.89
CA ASP A 17 7.13 -38.79 19.00
C ASP A 17 6.61 -37.64 19.86
N ARG A 18 7.43 -36.63 20.07
CA ARG A 18 6.99 -35.36 20.65
C ARG A 18 6.12 -34.64 19.61
N GLU A 19 4.89 -35.12 19.42
CA GLU A 19 3.90 -34.32 18.72
C GLU A 19 3.63 -33.08 19.58
N ASN A 20 4.02 -31.91 19.07
CA ASN A 20 3.65 -30.63 19.68
C ASN A 20 2.14 -30.49 19.59
N LEU A 21 1.45 -30.93 20.65
CA LEU A 21 0.01 -30.91 20.69
C LEU A 21 -0.49 -29.52 21.08
N TYR A 22 -1.19 -28.87 20.17
CA TYR A 22 -1.73 -27.54 20.38
C TYR A 22 -3.07 -27.59 21.10
N LYS A 23 -3.33 -26.61 21.99
CA LYS A 23 -4.57 -26.50 22.78
C LYS A 23 -5.66 -25.65 22.10
N GLY A 24 -5.49 -25.31 20.82
CA GLY A 24 -6.30 -24.33 20.10
C GLY A 24 -5.67 -22.93 20.10
N GLY A 25 -6.39 -21.93 19.58
CA GLY A 25 -5.93 -20.55 19.49
C GLY A 25 -5.95 -20.00 18.06
N ILE A 26 -5.04 -19.08 17.76
CA ILE A 26 -4.88 -18.52 16.40
C ILE A 26 -3.68 -19.18 15.73
N ILE A 27 -3.89 -19.67 14.51
CA ILE A 27 -2.82 -20.17 13.64
C ILE A 27 -2.78 -19.29 12.39
N THR A 28 -1.59 -18.87 12.01
CA THR A 28 -1.38 -18.11 10.77
C THR A 28 -0.34 -18.81 9.90
N SER A 29 -0.43 -18.56 8.59
CA SER A 29 0.69 -18.90 7.70
C SER A 29 1.96 -18.14 8.13
N PRO A 30 3.16 -18.67 7.83
CA PRO A 30 4.40 -17.96 8.11
C PRO A 30 4.38 -16.56 7.47
N LEU A 31 4.84 -15.55 8.21
CA LEU A 31 4.91 -14.14 7.81
C LEU A 31 3.58 -13.42 7.59
N TYR A 32 2.43 -14.05 7.84
CA TYR A 32 1.11 -13.39 7.71
C TYR A 32 1.09 -12.01 8.43
N PRO A 33 0.55 -10.94 7.81
CA PRO A 33 -0.20 -10.90 6.54
C PRO A 33 0.66 -10.71 5.28
N SER A 34 1.98 -10.78 5.40
CA SER A 34 2.87 -10.76 4.24
C SER A 34 2.82 -12.11 3.51
N PRO A 35 3.20 -12.17 2.22
CA PRO A 35 3.13 -13.40 1.47
C PRO A 35 3.91 -14.55 2.12
N TYR A 36 3.32 -15.75 2.12
CA TYR A 36 3.99 -16.91 2.68
C TYR A 36 5.26 -17.28 1.89
N PRO A 37 6.29 -17.89 2.51
CA PRO A 37 7.47 -18.32 1.77
C PRO A 37 7.17 -19.54 0.85
N PRO A 38 8.01 -19.82 -0.17
CA PRO A 38 7.92 -21.03 -0.98
C PRO A 38 8.24 -22.30 -0.19
N ASN A 39 7.87 -23.45 -0.76
CA ASN A 39 8.28 -24.80 -0.33
C ASN A 39 8.04 -25.08 1.15
N GLN A 40 6.93 -24.60 1.70
CA GLN A 40 6.54 -24.85 3.08
C GLN A 40 6.01 -26.27 3.25
N ASN A 41 6.26 -26.83 4.43
CA ASN A 41 5.66 -28.07 4.90
C ASN A 41 5.48 -27.93 6.42
N LYS A 42 4.33 -27.40 6.83
CA LYS A 42 3.99 -27.13 8.24
C LYS A 42 2.84 -28.01 8.66
N GLU A 43 2.92 -28.51 9.89
CA GLU A 43 1.89 -29.36 10.47
C GLU A 43 1.55 -28.86 11.88
N TRP A 44 0.25 -28.80 12.18
CA TRP A 44 -0.28 -28.50 13.50
C TRP A 44 -1.28 -29.57 13.91
N SER A 45 -0.97 -30.27 15.00
CA SER A 45 -1.80 -31.35 15.53
C SER A 45 -2.49 -30.91 16.81
N PHE A 46 -3.81 -31.07 16.85
CA PHE A 46 -4.69 -30.80 17.97
C PHE A 46 -5.40 -32.09 18.34
N ASN A 47 -5.33 -32.47 19.60
CA ASN A 47 -5.90 -33.71 20.08
C ASN A 47 -6.46 -33.45 21.47
N GLN A 48 -7.62 -34.02 21.73
CA GLN A 48 -8.27 -33.97 23.02
C GLN A 48 -8.84 -35.35 23.32
N THR A 49 -9.21 -35.60 24.57
CA THR A 49 -9.81 -36.88 24.97
C THR A 49 -11.20 -37.10 24.36
N VAL A 50 -12.00 -36.04 24.25
CA VAL A 50 -13.39 -36.07 23.78
C VAL A 50 -13.75 -34.77 23.06
N GLY A 51 -14.90 -34.77 22.42
CA GLY A 51 -15.45 -33.58 21.76
C GLY A 51 -14.96 -33.42 20.33
N LYS A 52 -15.07 -32.19 19.82
CA LYS A 52 -14.78 -31.83 18.43
C LYS A 52 -14.02 -30.51 18.36
N TRP A 53 -13.23 -30.34 17.32
CA TRP A 53 -12.57 -29.08 17.00
C TRP A 53 -13.37 -28.31 15.97
N ILE A 54 -13.33 -26.99 16.09
CA ILE A 54 -13.90 -26.04 15.14
C ILE A 54 -12.74 -25.19 14.63
N LEU A 55 -12.48 -25.28 13.33
CA LEU A 55 -11.59 -24.38 12.61
C LEU A 55 -12.43 -23.29 11.97
N THR A 56 -12.16 -22.04 12.29
CA THR A 56 -12.80 -20.88 11.67
C THR A 56 -11.77 -20.14 10.83
N ILE A 57 -12.04 -19.99 9.54
CA ILE A 57 -11.25 -19.15 8.65
C ILE A 57 -11.58 -17.69 8.98
N GLU A 58 -10.59 -16.86 9.33
CA GLU A 58 -10.76 -15.42 9.49
C GLU A 58 -10.28 -14.64 8.26
N ASP A 59 -9.24 -15.13 7.58
CA ASP A 59 -8.73 -14.64 6.30
C ASP A 59 -8.00 -15.80 5.60
N PHE A 60 -8.15 -15.91 4.28
CA PHE A 60 -7.58 -17.03 3.53
C PHE A 60 -7.35 -16.68 2.06
N GLU A 61 -6.10 -16.75 1.62
CA GLU A 61 -5.68 -16.53 0.25
C GLU A 61 -4.41 -17.35 -0.05
N LEU A 62 -4.60 -18.49 -0.72
CA LEU A 62 -3.53 -19.35 -1.25
C LEU A 62 -3.59 -19.39 -2.78
N GLU A 63 -2.52 -19.86 -3.44
CA GLU A 63 -2.56 -20.08 -4.88
C GLU A 63 -3.70 -21.04 -5.26
N GLU A 64 -4.65 -20.54 -6.03
CA GLU A 64 -5.69 -21.37 -6.63
C GLU A 64 -5.12 -22.29 -7.70
N SER A 65 -5.45 -23.59 -7.59
CA SER A 65 -5.08 -24.61 -8.56
C SER A 65 -6.16 -25.70 -8.62
N ARG A 66 -6.19 -26.47 -9.71
CA ARG A 66 -7.12 -27.60 -9.83
C ARG A 66 -6.89 -28.57 -8.68
N ALA A 67 -7.96 -28.93 -7.97
CA ALA A 67 -7.92 -29.82 -6.80
C ALA A 67 -6.89 -29.42 -5.72
N CYS A 68 -6.47 -28.15 -5.67
CA CYS A 68 -5.48 -27.64 -4.73
C CYS A 68 -4.17 -28.45 -4.72
N GLU A 69 -3.65 -28.79 -5.91
CA GLU A 69 -2.43 -29.58 -6.07
C GLU A 69 -1.13 -28.80 -5.82
N LYS A 70 -1.17 -27.46 -5.91
CA LYS A 70 -0.03 -26.58 -5.65
C LYS A 70 0.05 -26.20 -4.18
N ASP A 71 -0.44 -25.01 -3.83
CA ASP A 71 -0.52 -24.52 -2.47
C ASP A 71 -1.85 -24.93 -1.83
N TYR A 72 -1.80 -25.51 -0.64
CA TYR A 72 -3.00 -25.95 0.05
C TYR A 72 -2.86 -25.97 1.57
N LEU A 73 -4.00 -25.82 2.23
CA LEU A 73 -4.20 -26.27 3.60
C LEU A 73 -5.03 -27.56 3.56
N GLU A 74 -4.47 -28.66 4.04
CA GLU A 74 -5.16 -29.92 4.20
C GLU A 74 -5.70 -30.01 5.64
N ILE A 75 -7.00 -30.23 5.76
CA ILE A 75 -7.74 -30.35 7.01
C ILE A 75 -8.07 -31.82 7.21
N ILE A 76 -7.49 -32.42 8.26
CA ILE A 76 -7.70 -33.81 8.64
C ILE A 76 -8.44 -33.82 9.97
N GLY A 77 -9.59 -34.49 10.02
CA GLY A 77 -10.46 -34.50 11.20
C GLY A 77 -11.86 -35.03 10.92
N LYS A 78 -12.14 -35.38 9.67
CA LYS A 78 -13.28 -36.17 9.22
C LYS A 78 -12.76 -37.45 8.56
N THR A 79 -13.68 -38.31 8.13
CA THR A 79 -13.37 -39.56 7.41
C THR A 79 -12.47 -39.33 6.20
N GLU A 80 -12.70 -38.26 5.43
CA GLU A 80 -11.87 -37.89 4.28
C GLU A 80 -11.14 -36.55 4.54
N PRO A 81 -9.82 -36.48 4.32
CA PRO A 81 -9.08 -35.23 4.34
C PRO A 81 -9.57 -34.27 3.25
N GLU A 82 -9.66 -32.99 3.61
CA GLU A 82 -10.11 -31.94 2.69
C GLU A 82 -8.94 -30.99 2.39
N ARG A 83 -8.68 -30.70 1.11
CA ARG A 83 -7.71 -29.68 0.70
C ARG A 83 -8.42 -28.43 0.25
N ILE A 84 -7.98 -27.29 0.78
CA ILE A 84 -8.52 -25.98 0.44
C ILE A 84 -7.42 -25.02 -0.04
N CYS A 85 -7.75 -24.18 -1.02
CA CYS A 85 -6.87 -23.21 -1.65
C CYS A 85 -7.70 -22.09 -2.32
N GLY A 86 -7.03 -21.09 -2.91
CA GLY A 86 -7.68 -19.92 -3.49
C GLY A 86 -8.06 -18.87 -2.44
N ASN A 87 -9.02 -18.01 -2.79
CA ASN A 87 -9.55 -16.97 -1.91
C ASN A 87 -10.90 -17.43 -1.36
N LEU A 88 -10.95 -17.81 -0.09
CA LEU A 88 -12.12 -18.38 0.54
C LEU A 88 -12.80 -17.39 1.47
N PRO A 89 -14.14 -17.36 1.50
CA PRO A 89 -14.87 -16.51 2.43
C PRO A 89 -14.68 -16.99 3.86
N GLN A 90 -15.15 -16.18 4.81
CA GLN A 90 -15.14 -16.54 6.22
C GLN A 90 -16.09 -17.72 6.50
N GLU A 91 -15.53 -18.91 6.66
CA GLU A 91 -16.25 -20.17 6.89
C GLU A 91 -15.70 -20.95 8.08
N SER A 92 -16.40 -22.02 8.49
CA SER A 92 -15.99 -22.87 9.61
C SER A 92 -16.10 -24.35 9.30
N HIS A 93 -15.08 -25.10 9.68
CA HIS A 93 -14.96 -26.54 9.53
C HIS A 93 -15.01 -27.21 10.90
N VAL A 94 -15.77 -28.29 11.02
CA VAL A 94 -15.93 -29.05 12.28
C VAL A 94 -15.46 -30.47 12.07
N THR A 95 -14.70 -30.99 13.02
CA THR A 95 -14.23 -32.38 13.01
C THR A 95 -15.33 -33.35 13.44
N GLU A 96 -15.20 -34.61 13.02
CA GLU A 96 -16.08 -35.70 13.46
C GLU A 96 -15.72 -36.19 14.86
N GLY A 97 -14.43 -36.12 15.22
CA GLY A 97 -13.90 -36.56 16.51
C GLY A 97 -12.95 -35.55 17.17
N PRO A 98 -12.18 -35.98 18.18
CA PRO A 98 -11.40 -35.08 19.02
C PRO A 98 -10.01 -34.77 18.48
N VAL A 99 -9.72 -35.17 17.23
CA VAL A 99 -8.45 -34.94 16.54
C VAL A 99 -8.67 -34.00 15.37
N LEU A 100 -7.80 -33.00 15.26
CA LEU A 100 -7.65 -32.11 14.11
C LEU A 100 -6.17 -32.04 13.75
N VAL A 101 -5.83 -32.29 12.50
CA VAL A 101 -4.48 -32.05 11.98
C VAL A 101 -4.59 -31.12 10.78
N LEU A 102 -3.77 -30.08 10.79
CA LEU A 102 -3.68 -29.11 9.70
C LEU A 102 -2.32 -29.24 9.04
N LYS A 103 -2.29 -29.45 7.72
CA LYS A 103 -1.04 -29.50 6.94
C LYS A 103 -1.04 -28.40 5.91
N PHE A 104 -0.10 -27.47 6.03
CA PHE A 104 0.12 -26.42 5.05
C PHE A 104 1.33 -26.74 4.18
N LYS A 105 1.08 -26.86 2.88
CA LYS A 105 2.11 -27.16 1.89
C LYS A 105 2.07 -26.14 0.76
N THR A 106 3.25 -25.72 0.32
CA THR A 106 3.38 -24.79 -0.82
C THR A 106 4.43 -25.26 -1.82
N ASP A 107 4.29 -24.83 -3.06
CA ASP A 107 5.27 -25.04 -4.13
C ASP A 107 6.30 -23.89 -4.20
N GLY A 108 7.11 -23.87 -5.26
CA GLY A 108 8.18 -22.89 -5.45
C GLY A 108 7.75 -21.54 -6.03
N PHE A 109 6.47 -21.35 -6.36
CA PHE A 109 5.97 -20.20 -7.12
C PHE A 109 4.70 -19.59 -6.50
N LYS A 110 4.34 -18.38 -6.97
CA LYS A 110 3.11 -17.64 -6.67
C LYS A 110 2.64 -17.71 -5.21
N HIS A 111 3.18 -16.82 -4.39
CA HIS A 111 2.82 -16.74 -2.97
C HIS A 111 1.90 -15.55 -2.70
N LEU A 112 0.86 -15.80 -1.90
CA LEU A 112 -0.19 -14.83 -1.57
C LEU A 112 -0.23 -14.59 -0.06
N ARG A 113 -1.19 -13.79 0.44
CA ARG A 113 -1.23 -13.36 1.86
C ARG A 113 -1.22 -14.52 2.85
N GLY A 114 -1.70 -15.71 2.45
CA GLY A 114 -1.78 -16.87 3.30
C GLY A 114 -3.06 -16.90 4.10
N PHE A 115 -3.00 -17.28 5.37
CA PHE A 115 -4.22 -17.46 6.17
C PHE A 115 -4.07 -17.03 7.61
N LYS A 116 -5.23 -16.74 8.21
CA LYS A 116 -5.44 -16.62 9.65
C LYS A 116 -6.64 -17.48 10.04
N LEU A 117 -6.39 -18.46 10.89
CA LEU A 117 -7.36 -19.43 11.36
C LEU A 117 -7.54 -19.30 12.87
N ARG A 118 -8.77 -19.49 13.34
CA ARG A 118 -9.10 -19.62 14.75
C ARG A 118 -9.54 -21.04 15.04
N ILE A 119 -8.83 -21.71 15.94
CA ILE A 119 -9.06 -23.08 16.36
C ILE A 119 -9.67 -23.07 17.76
N THR A 120 -10.87 -23.63 17.89
CA THR A 120 -11.57 -23.74 19.17
C THR A 120 -12.05 -25.17 19.39
N HIS A 121 -11.97 -25.64 20.63
CA HIS A 121 -12.47 -26.96 21.01
C HIS A 121 -13.90 -26.87 21.54
N SER A 122 -14.69 -27.91 21.34
CA SER A 122 -16.03 -28.11 21.89
C SER A 122 -16.10 -29.46 22.61
N PHE A 123 -16.62 -29.48 23.84
CA PHE A 123 -16.64 -30.70 24.65
C PHE A 123 -17.83 -31.62 24.34
N ASP A 124 -18.97 -31.03 23.97
CA ASP A 124 -20.19 -31.75 23.63
C ASP A 124 -20.94 -31.06 22.48
N ASP A 125 -22.05 -31.66 22.03
CA ASP A 125 -22.83 -31.14 20.90
C ASP A 125 -23.65 -29.88 21.26
N ALA A 126 -23.93 -29.62 22.54
CA ALA A 126 -24.64 -28.41 22.97
C ALA A 126 -23.72 -27.19 22.93
N ASP A 127 -22.51 -27.33 23.46
CA ASP A 127 -21.42 -26.35 23.35
C ASP A 127 -21.06 -26.09 21.88
N LEU A 128 -21.01 -27.14 21.05
CA LEU A 128 -20.73 -27.03 19.63
C LEU A 128 -21.77 -26.14 18.94
N LYS A 129 -23.06 -26.43 19.16
CA LYS A 129 -24.16 -25.64 18.58
C LYS A 129 -24.10 -24.19 19.03
N ALA A 130 -23.87 -23.94 20.31
CA ALA A 130 -23.75 -22.58 20.85
C ALA A 130 -22.61 -21.80 20.18
N LYS A 131 -21.43 -22.42 20.05
CA LYS A 131 -20.25 -21.81 19.40
C LYS A 131 -20.48 -21.55 17.92
N LEU A 132 -21.07 -22.49 17.19
CA LEU A 132 -21.37 -22.31 15.77
C LEU A 132 -22.37 -21.19 15.52
N GLU A 133 -23.41 -21.07 16.35
CA GLU A 133 -24.36 -19.95 16.25
C GLU A 133 -23.71 -18.59 16.56
N GLN A 134 -22.80 -18.55 17.54
CA GLN A 134 -22.02 -17.35 17.83
C GLN A 134 -21.14 -16.95 16.63
N ILE A 135 -20.48 -17.91 15.99
CA ILE A 135 -19.66 -17.69 14.78
C ILE A 135 -20.53 -17.17 13.64
N LYS A 136 -21.67 -17.82 13.36
CA LYS A 136 -22.61 -17.37 12.31
C LYS A 136 -23.09 -15.95 12.54
N LYS A 137 -23.50 -15.62 13.78
CA LYS A 137 -23.94 -14.26 14.15
C LYS A 137 -22.81 -13.24 13.94
N LYS A 138 -21.58 -13.57 14.34
CA LYS A 138 -20.41 -12.71 14.14
C LYS A 138 -20.16 -12.46 12.64
N ASN A 139 -20.19 -13.52 11.82
CA ASN A 139 -19.94 -13.41 10.38
C ASN A 139 -21.04 -12.58 9.68
N LYS A 140 -22.32 -12.76 10.08
CA LYS A 140 -23.43 -11.95 9.58
C LYS A 140 -23.28 -10.47 9.93
N ASN A 141 -22.84 -10.17 11.16
CA ASN A 141 -22.60 -8.80 11.60
C ASN A 141 -21.41 -8.17 10.86
N ALA A 142 -20.31 -8.92 10.66
CA ALA A 142 -19.16 -8.48 9.88
C ALA A 142 -19.54 -8.19 8.42
N ALA A 143 -20.31 -9.07 7.79
CA ALA A 143 -20.83 -8.86 6.43
C ALA A 143 -21.73 -7.62 6.36
N LYS A 144 -22.61 -7.41 7.36
CA LYS A 144 -23.45 -6.20 7.42
C LYS A 144 -22.61 -4.93 7.61
N ALA A 145 -21.59 -4.95 8.47
CA ALA A 145 -20.70 -3.82 8.67
C ALA A 145 -19.94 -3.46 7.37
N TYR A 146 -19.48 -4.46 6.63
CA TYR A 146 -18.85 -4.26 5.33
C TYR A 146 -19.81 -3.64 4.28
N LEU A 147 -21.06 -4.10 4.24
CA LEU A 147 -22.07 -3.52 3.35
C LEU A 147 -22.42 -2.07 3.73
N VAL A 148 -22.55 -1.78 5.04
CA VAL A 148 -22.78 -0.42 5.54
C VAL A 148 -21.62 0.50 5.18
N ASP A 149 -20.37 0.07 5.36
CA ASP A 149 -19.18 0.83 4.98
C ASP A 149 -19.20 1.17 3.47
N LYS A 150 -19.50 0.19 2.62
CA LYS A 150 -19.60 0.38 1.17
C LYS A 150 -20.74 1.32 0.74
N GLU A 151 -21.85 1.33 1.47
CA GLU A 151 -22.98 2.24 1.21
C GLU A 151 -22.62 3.67 1.63
N THR A 152 -22.04 3.84 2.83
CA THR A 152 -21.56 5.14 3.32
C THR A 152 -20.35 5.70 2.55
N ALA A 153 -19.63 4.87 1.78
CA ALA A 153 -18.52 5.31 0.94
C ALA A 153 -18.95 6.26 -0.19
N TRP A 154 -20.23 6.23 -0.60
CA TRP A 154 -20.81 7.17 -1.55
C TRP A 154 -21.37 8.44 -0.89
N ASP A 155 -21.60 8.41 0.43
CA ASP A 155 -22.06 9.54 1.23
C ASP A 155 -20.90 10.44 1.68
N LYS A 156 -19.97 10.75 0.77
CA LYS A 156 -19.03 11.85 1.01
C LYS A 156 -19.85 13.12 1.18
N PRO A 157 -19.58 13.95 2.21
CA PRO A 157 -20.43 15.09 2.48
C PRO A 157 -20.46 15.99 1.25
N TRP A 158 -21.66 16.29 0.75
CA TRP A 158 -21.86 17.15 -0.42
C TRP A 158 -21.11 18.48 -0.28
N SER A 159 -20.84 18.93 0.94
CA SER A 159 -20.00 20.09 1.22
C SER A 159 -18.57 19.97 0.68
N GLN A 160 -17.93 18.79 0.73
CA GLN A 160 -16.60 18.59 0.17
C GLN A 160 -16.62 18.50 -1.36
N VAL A 161 -17.60 17.79 -1.91
CA VAL A 161 -17.77 17.68 -3.37
C VAL A 161 -18.04 19.06 -3.97
N LEU A 162 -18.91 19.84 -3.32
CA LEU A 162 -19.23 21.20 -3.70
C LEU A 162 -18.00 22.12 -3.58
N LEU A 163 -17.22 21.99 -2.50
CA LEU A 163 -15.99 22.76 -2.33
C LEU A 163 -14.97 22.48 -3.43
N TYR A 164 -14.73 21.21 -3.77
CA TYR A 164 -13.83 20.84 -4.86
C TYR A 164 -14.31 21.34 -6.22
N ALA A 165 -15.63 21.27 -6.49
CA ALA A 165 -16.21 21.81 -7.71
C ALA A 165 -16.05 23.34 -7.80
N ILE A 166 -16.32 24.06 -6.71
CA ILE A 166 -16.12 25.52 -6.63
C ILE A 166 -14.66 25.89 -6.84
N LEU A 167 -13.73 25.19 -6.19
CA LEU A 167 -12.29 25.41 -6.36
C LEU A 167 -11.84 25.16 -7.80
N ALA A 168 -12.31 24.10 -8.44
CA ALA A 168 -12.00 23.80 -9.84
C ALA A 168 -12.52 24.89 -10.79
N ILE A 169 -13.76 25.36 -10.58
CA ILE A 169 -14.35 26.45 -11.35
C ILE A 169 -13.56 27.75 -11.14
N ALA A 170 -13.16 28.07 -9.91
CA ALA A 170 -12.37 29.26 -9.61
C ALA A 170 -11.00 29.24 -10.32
N VAL A 171 -10.32 28.08 -10.36
CA VAL A 171 -9.06 27.91 -11.09
C VAL A 171 -9.24 28.08 -12.60
N LEU A 172 -10.32 27.51 -13.17
CA LEU A 172 -10.63 27.68 -14.59
C LEU A 172 -10.90 29.14 -14.93
N ILE A 173 -11.72 29.83 -14.12
CA ILE A 173 -12.01 31.25 -14.29
C ILE A 173 -10.72 32.07 -14.20
N PHE A 174 -9.87 31.81 -13.20
CA PHE A 174 -8.60 32.52 -13.03
C PHE A 174 -7.69 32.37 -14.26
N ASN A 175 -7.56 31.15 -14.79
CA ASN A 175 -6.76 30.88 -15.98
C ASN A 175 -7.31 31.58 -17.23
N ILE A 176 -8.63 31.59 -17.40
CA ILE A 176 -9.29 32.31 -18.50
C ILE A 176 -9.04 33.81 -18.38
N LEU A 177 -9.21 34.39 -17.18
CA LEU A 177 -8.97 35.81 -16.93
C LEU A 177 -7.50 36.19 -17.17
N LEU A 178 -6.56 35.35 -16.74
CA LEU A 178 -5.14 35.54 -16.98
C LEU A 178 -4.83 35.52 -18.48
N GLY A 179 -5.43 34.58 -19.23
CA GLY A 179 -5.34 34.52 -20.68
C GLY A 179 -5.89 35.78 -21.37
N CYS A 180 -7.09 36.23 -21.00
CA CYS A 180 -7.69 37.45 -21.52
C CYS A 180 -6.83 38.69 -21.23
N PHE A 181 -6.23 38.78 -20.05
CA PHE A 181 -5.34 39.88 -19.67
C PHE A 181 -4.07 39.89 -20.52
N VAL A 182 -3.42 38.73 -20.72
CA VAL A 182 -2.23 38.62 -21.58
C VAL A 182 -2.55 39.00 -23.02
N VAL A 183 -3.67 38.51 -23.59
CA VAL A 183 -4.13 38.90 -24.93
C VAL A 183 -4.42 40.40 -25.00
N GLY A 184 -5.04 40.97 -23.97
CA GLY A 184 -5.29 42.41 -23.85
C GLY A 184 -4.00 43.24 -23.86
N ILE A 185 -2.97 42.83 -23.11
CA ILE A 185 -1.64 43.46 -23.12
C ILE A 185 -1.01 43.36 -24.51
N ILE A 186 -1.08 42.18 -25.16
CA ILE A 186 -0.53 41.98 -26.50
C ILE A 186 -1.24 42.87 -27.51
N LYS A 187 -2.57 42.96 -27.46
CA LYS A 187 -3.39 43.82 -28.33
C LYS A 187 -3.05 45.29 -28.13
N ARG A 188 -2.98 45.76 -26.88
CA ARG A 188 -2.60 47.14 -26.55
C ARG A 188 -1.19 47.48 -27.04
N ARG A 189 -0.20 46.60 -26.83
CA ARG A 189 1.16 46.76 -27.40
C ARG A 189 1.21 46.73 -28.92
N ARG A 190 0.27 46.06 -29.60
CA ARG A 190 0.16 46.09 -31.08
C ARG A 190 -0.43 47.42 -31.55
N GLU A 191 -1.48 47.91 -30.91
CA GLU A 191 -2.08 49.21 -31.19
C GLU A 191 -1.10 50.37 -30.93
N ASP A 192 -0.36 50.34 -29.80
CA ASP A 192 0.67 51.33 -29.50
C ASP A 192 1.81 51.30 -30.52
N ARG A 193 2.21 50.11 -31.00
CA ARG A 193 3.20 49.99 -32.09
C ARG A 193 2.68 50.61 -33.39
N GLN A 194 1.43 50.34 -33.79
CA GLN A 194 0.81 50.94 -34.98
C GLN A 194 0.75 52.48 -34.87
N ARG A 195 0.32 53.01 -33.72
CA ARG A 195 0.31 54.44 -33.44
C ARG A 195 1.70 55.06 -33.51
N SER A 196 2.72 54.40 -32.96
CA SER A 196 4.11 54.89 -33.00
C SER A 196 4.69 54.94 -34.43
N LEU A 197 4.34 53.97 -35.29
CA LEU A 197 4.77 53.95 -36.69
C LEU A 197 4.11 55.05 -37.52
N LEU A 198 2.81 55.30 -37.29
CA LEU A 198 2.09 56.39 -37.93
C LEU A 198 2.68 57.76 -37.57
N VAL A 199 2.99 57.99 -36.29
CA VAL A 199 3.64 59.24 -35.84
C VAL A 199 5.00 59.42 -36.49
N ARG A 200 5.83 58.36 -36.57
CA ARG A 200 7.13 58.40 -37.27
C ARG A 200 6.98 58.71 -38.76
N ASN A 201 5.99 58.13 -39.44
CA ASN A 201 5.71 58.43 -40.84
C ASN A 201 5.26 59.89 -41.05
N MET A 202 4.42 60.43 -40.15
CA MET A 202 4.01 61.83 -40.22
C MET A 202 5.18 62.80 -40.00
N GLN A 203 6.07 62.51 -39.05
CA GLN A 203 7.28 63.32 -38.83
C GLN A 203 8.21 63.30 -40.05
N ASN A 204 8.40 62.13 -40.69
CA ASN A 204 9.23 62.00 -41.89
C ASN A 204 8.68 62.79 -43.10
N GLN A 205 7.35 62.92 -43.23
CA GLN A 205 6.71 63.72 -44.29
C GLN A 205 6.89 65.24 -44.06
N LEU A 206 6.82 65.70 -42.80
CA LEU A 206 7.06 67.10 -42.44
C LEU A 206 8.53 67.52 -42.61
N SER A 207 9.49 66.61 -42.46
CA SER A 207 10.89 66.88 -42.78
C SER A 207 11.18 66.97 -44.29
N PHE A 208 10.26 66.51 -45.15
CA PHE A 208 10.41 66.61 -46.61
C PHE A 208 9.86 67.94 -47.16
N THR A 209 8.98 68.63 -46.43
CA THR A 209 8.41 69.94 -46.83
C THR A 209 9.12 71.16 -46.21
N GLY A 210 10.10 70.93 -45.32
CA GLY A 210 10.89 71.98 -44.67
C GLY A 210 12.33 72.07 -45.17
N SER A 211 12.56 72.31 -46.46
CA SER A 211 13.91 72.64 -46.97
C SER A 211 13.95 73.68 -48.09
N THR A 212 13.17 74.77 -47.95
CA THR A 212 13.51 76.04 -48.62
C THR A 212 13.46 77.16 -47.58
N GLY A 213 14.57 77.89 -47.44
CA GLY A 213 14.63 79.08 -46.58
C GLY A 213 15.79 79.10 -45.59
N ARG A 214 17.02 79.26 -46.11
CA ARG A 214 18.19 79.62 -45.30
C ARG A 214 18.15 81.11 -44.92
N ARG A 215 18.49 81.35 -43.65
CA ARG A 215 19.38 82.43 -43.13
C ARG A 215 18.72 83.79 -42.82
N TYR A 216 18.53 84.06 -41.53
CA TYR A 216 18.81 85.36 -40.92
C TYR A 216 19.49 85.19 -39.55
N SER A 217 20.46 86.05 -39.29
CA SER A 217 21.40 86.04 -38.17
C SER A 217 20.89 86.79 -36.93
N ARG A 218 21.56 86.47 -35.80
CA ARG A 218 21.77 87.24 -34.55
C ARG A 218 20.75 87.10 -33.41
N GLY A 219 21.33 86.81 -32.23
CA GLY A 219 20.75 87.11 -30.91
C GLY A 219 21.29 86.22 -29.79
N LYS A 220 22.36 86.66 -29.10
CA LYS A 220 22.83 86.07 -27.82
C LYS A 220 21.77 86.30 -26.72
N MET A 221 21.52 85.32 -25.85
CA MET A 221 21.28 85.51 -24.42
C MET A 221 21.51 84.18 -23.65
N SER A 222 22.00 84.32 -22.43
CA SER A 222 22.64 83.33 -21.56
C SER A 222 21.76 82.83 -20.40
N PHE A 223 22.27 81.81 -19.68
CA PHE A 223 21.81 81.17 -18.42
C PHE A 223 20.71 80.09 -18.58
N SER A 224 20.69 78.94 -17.90
CA SER A 224 21.44 78.44 -16.73
C SER A 224 21.44 76.90 -16.66
N LYS A 225 22.41 76.37 -15.92
CA LYS A 225 22.73 74.96 -15.56
C LYS A 225 21.60 74.26 -14.77
N VAL A 226 21.49 72.91 -14.85
CA VAL A 226 21.39 71.92 -13.73
C VAL A 226 21.47 70.48 -14.32
N PRO A 227 22.07 69.48 -13.63
CA PRO A 227 22.76 68.34 -14.25
C PRO A 227 21.97 67.02 -14.27
N SER A 228 22.38 66.11 -15.17
CA SER A 228 21.93 64.72 -15.22
C SER A 228 22.55 63.88 -14.09
N ARG A 229 21.73 63.25 -13.26
CA ARG A 229 22.14 62.12 -12.41
C ARG A 229 21.98 60.82 -13.19
N GLN A 230 23.05 60.04 -13.27
CA GLN A 230 23.03 58.63 -13.64
C GLN A 230 22.46 57.79 -12.47
N PRO A 231 21.78 56.67 -12.72
CA PRO A 231 21.67 55.59 -11.76
C PRO A 231 22.74 54.54 -12.01
N LEU A 232 23.56 54.32 -10.97
CA LEU A 232 24.47 53.20 -10.78
C LEU A 232 23.68 51.91 -10.51
N SER A 233 24.10 50.81 -11.12
CA SER A 233 23.73 49.44 -10.75
C SER A 233 24.64 48.95 -9.60
N PRO A 234 24.10 48.32 -8.54
CA PRO A 234 24.91 47.62 -7.56
C PRO A 234 25.05 46.14 -7.91
N THR A 235 26.30 45.67 -7.85
CA THR A 235 26.72 44.26 -7.83
C THR A 235 26.90 43.83 -6.38
N PHE A 236 26.25 42.74 -5.95
CA PHE A 236 26.57 41.91 -4.77
C PHE A 236 25.54 40.76 -4.72
N SER A 237 25.76 39.51 -4.33
CA SER A 237 26.91 38.62 -4.10
C SER A 237 26.37 37.19 -3.92
N SER A 238 27.28 36.22 -4.00
CA SER A 238 27.35 34.97 -3.23
C SER A 238 26.23 33.91 -3.30
N GLN A 239 26.66 32.74 -3.82
CA GLN A 239 26.61 31.40 -3.23
C GLN A 239 25.26 30.79 -2.78
N LEU A 240 24.89 29.65 -3.39
CA LEU A 240 24.74 28.35 -2.71
C LEU A 240 24.50 27.21 -3.73
N SER A 241 25.15 26.07 -3.49
CA SER A 241 25.29 24.87 -4.34
C SER A 241 24.00 24.06 -4.53
N PRO A 242 23.88 23.25 -5.60
CA PRO A 242 23.05 22.05 -5.60
C PRO A 242 23.86 20.78 -5.33
N ALA A 243 23.33 19.95 -4.42
CA ALA A 243 23.84 18.63 -4.09
C ALA A 243 23.74 17.67 -5.29
N GLN A 244 24.80 16.88 -5.49
CA GLN A 244 24.90 15.79 -6.46
C GLN A 244 24.15 14.55 -5.94
N ILE A 245 23.26 14.01 -6.77
CA ILE A 245 22.66 12.69 -6.60
C ILE A 245 23.56 11.70 -7.36
N ASN A 246 24.21 10.80 -6.63
CA ASN A 246 24.95 9.68 -7.22
C ASN A 246 23.98 8.53 -7.53
N SER A 247 23.86 8.18 -8.81
CA SER A 247 23.34 6.89 -9.27
C SER A 247 24.49 5.89 -9.36
N PRO A 248 24.33 4.60 -8.99
CA PRO A 248 25.27 3.57 -9.38
C PRO A 248 24.81 2.80 -10.62
N THR A 249 25.76 2.66 -11.51
CA THR A 249 25.74 2.02 -12.82
C THR A 249 25.66 0.49 -12.73
N LEU A 250 24.97 -0.09 -13.70
CA LEU A 250 24.86 -1.51 -14.02
C LEU A 250 26.23 -2.09 -14.43
N GLY A 251 26.62 -3.21 -13.86
CA GLY A 251 27.84 -3.96 -14.25
C GLY A 251 27.59 -5.46 -14.19
N ILE A 252 27.63 -6.11 -15.36
CA ILE A 252 27.52 -7.56 -15.57
C ILE A 252 28.93 -8.17 -15.63
N HIS A 253 29.17 -9.23 -14.85
CA HIS A 253 30.09 -10.38 -15.04
C HIS A 253 29.92 -11.24 -13.76
N GLY A 254 29.70 -12.55 -13.71
CA GLY A 254 30.09 -13.66 -14.57
C GLY A 254 31.07 -14.57 -13.80
N GLY A 255 30.61 -15.66 -13.18
CA GLY A 255 31.46 -16.84 -12.86
C GLY A 255 31.49 -17.38 -11.41
N SER A 256 31.39 -18.72 -11.33
CA SER A 256 31.92 -19.71 -10.35
C SER A 256 31.26 -19.97 -8.96
N SER A 257 30.63 -21.16 -8.88
CA SER A 257 30.95 -22.33 -8.03
C SER A 257 31.24 -22.27 -6.51
N TYR A 258 30.38 -23.02 -5.78
CA TYR A 258 30.53 -23.77 -4.49
C TYR A 258 30.66 -23.00 -3.14
N PRO A 259 30.57 -23.66 -1.97
CA PRO A 259 29.43 -24.36 -1.34
C PRO A 259 29.12 -23.78 0.07
N GLY A 260 28.01 -24.15 0.74
CA GLY A 260 27.89 -23.78 2.17
C GLY A 260 26.52 -23.84 2.81
N ARG A 261 26.32 -24.92 3.58
CA ARG A 261 25.28 -25.14 4.60
C ARG A 261 25.33 -24.04 5.67
N GLN A 262 24.24 -23.30 5.87
CA GLN A 262 24.00 -22.57 7.12
C GLN A 262 22.68 -23.03 7.72
N VAL A 263 22.80 -23.77 8.82
CA VAL A 263 21.73 -24.08 9.75
C VAL A 263 21.43 -22.79 10.52
N PHE A 264 20.25 -22.21 10.31
CA PHE A 264 19.75 -21.15 11.16
C PHE A 264 18.91 -21.77 12.28
N GLU A 265 19.50 -21.76 13.47
CA GLU A 265 18.89 -22.09 14.75
C GLU A 265 17.92 -20.95 15.12
N PHE A 266 16.64 -21.25 15.35
CA PHE A 266 15.66 -20.28 15.85
C PHE A 266 15.61 -20.32 17.39
N PRO A 267 15.49 -19.16 18.06
CA PRO A 267 15.44 -19.12 19.52
C PRO A 267 14.06 -19.57 20.03
N GLN A 268 14.07 -20.46 21.02
CA GLN A 268 12.88 -20.89 21.76
C GLN A 268 12.32 -19.72 22.59
N GLN A 269 11.03 -19.42 22.45
CA GLN A 269 10.33 -18.49 23.33
C GLN A 269 9.92 -19.20 24.62
N HIS A 270 10.34 -18.62 25.74
CA HIS A 270 10.04 -19.03 27.11
C HIS A 270 8.54 -18.93 27.42
N ASN A 271 7.98 -20.01 27.96
CA ASN A 271 6.74 -19.99 28.72
C ASN A 271 7.00 -19.40 30.12
N ILE A 272 6.25 -18.36 30.47
CA ILE A 272 6.10 -17.91 31.86
C ILE A 272 4.78 -18.52 32.36
N MET A 273 4.88 -19.40 33.35
CA MET A 273 3.76 -19.81 34.19
C MET A 273 3.55 -18.77 35.30
N ALA A 274 2.31 -18.33 35.44
CA ALA A 274 1.71 -17.86 36.70
C ALA A 274 0.22 -18.19 36.64
#